data_AF-A0A838B6Q5-F1
#
_entry.id   AF-A0A838B6Q5-F1
#
_cell.length_a   1.000
_cell.length_b   1.000
_cell.length_c   1.000
_cell.angle_alpha   90.00
_cell.angle_beta   90.00
_cell.angle_gamma   90.00
#
_symmetry.space_group_name_H-M   'P 1'
#
loop_
_entity.id
_entity.type
_entity.pdbx_description
1 polymer ?
#
loop_
_entity_poly.entity_id
_entity_poly.type
_entity_poly.pdbx_seq_one_letter_code
_entity_poly.pdbx_strand_id
1 'polypeptide(L)' 'MRYDRHYTEGGGETPIHFLAYDAYGRRYSIEGEAFDRFVAFVSAIDDEWLIYLAEKRKEAAP' A
#
# COMPACT_ATOMS: atom_id res chain seq x y z
N MET A 1 -7.04 1.97 -4.22
CA MET A 1 -6.15 0.92 -3.69
C MET A 1 -6.36 0.58 -2.21
N ARG A 2 -7.01 1.43 -1.39
CA ARG A 2 -7.37 1.05 0.00
C ARG A 2 -8.12 -0.29 0.11
N TYR A 3 -9.03 -0.58 -0.83
CA TYR A 3 -9.80 -1.82 -0.85
C TYR A 3 -9.03 -3.04 -1.36
N ASP A 4 -7.82 -2.84 -1.87
CA ASP A 4 -6.94 -3.89 -2.39
C ASP A 4 -5.93 -4.34 -1.31
N ARG A 5 -6.10 -3.86 -0.07
CA ARG A 5 -5.28 -4.24 1.09
C ARG A 5 -5.89 -5.41 1.84
N HIS A 6 -5.03 -6.26 2.37
CA HIS A 6 -5.42 -7.21 3.39
C HIS A 6 -5.49 -6.50 4.75
N TYR A 7 -6.40 -6.96 5.61
CA TYR A 7 -6.53 -6.48 6.97
C TYR A 7 -6.33 -7.67 7.91
N THR A 8 -5.52 -7.51 8.95
CA THR A 8 -5.36 -8.55 9.97
C THR A 8 -6.65 -8.69 10.80
N GLU A 9 -6.84 -9.82 11.50
CA GLU A 9 -8.02 -10.06 12.36
C GLU A 9 -8.25 -8.96 13.42
N GLY A 10 -7.22 -8.17 13.76
CA GLY A 10 -7.29 -7.01 14.65
C GLY A 10 -7.52 -5.66 13.95
N GLY A 11 -7.91 -5.64 12.67
CA GLY A 11 -8.09 -4.40 11.89
C GLY A 11 -6.79 -3.71 11.49
N GLY A 12 -5.64 -4.40 11.59
CA GLY A 12 -4.35 -3.86 11.19
C GLY A 12 -4.20 -3.85 9.67
N GLU A 13 -3.91 -2.68 9.10
CA GLU A 13 -3.59 -2.56 7.68
C GLU A 13 -2.25 -3.25 7.35
N THR A 14 -2.21 -3.97 6.22
CA THR A 14 -0.99 -4.56 5.64
C THR A 14 -0.56 -3.78 4.39
N PRO A 15 0.67 -4.01 3.89
CA PRO A 15 1.08 -3.47 2.60
C PRO A 15 0.11 -3.82 1.47
N ILE A 16 0.01 -2.93 0.49
CA ILE A 16 -0.72 -3.17 -0.76
C ILE A 16 0.00 -4.29 -1.53
N HIS A 17 -0.76 -5.30 -1.94
CA HIS A 17 -0.20 -6.40 -2.73
C HIS A 17 0.24 -5.94 -4.13
N PHE A 18 1.35 -6.49 -4.61
CA PHE A 18 1.84 -6.21 -5.98
C PHE A 18 0.79 -6.46 -7.07
N LEU A 19 -0.10 -7.45 -6.88
CA LEU A 19 -1.19 -7.72 -7.83
C LEU A 19 -2.15 -6.54 -8.00
N ALA A 20 -2.32 -5.69 -6.97
CA ALA A 20 -3.12 -4.47 -7.08
C ALA A 20 -2.40 -3.44 -7.95
N TYR A 21 -1.07 -3.31 -7.82
CA TYR A 21 -0.26 -2.47 -8.70
C TYR A 21 -0.31 -2.97 -10.13
N ASP A 22 -0.08 -4.26 -10.37
CA ASP A 22 -0.13 -4.89 -11.70
C ASP A 22 -1.51 -4.70 -12.37
N ALA A 23 -2.61 -4.97 -11.64
CA ALA A 23 -3.95 -4.75 -12.16
C ALA A 23 -4.21 -3.27 -12.53
N TYR A 24 -3.74 -2.33 -11.70
CA TYR A 24 -3.82 -0.90 -11.98
C TYR A 24 -2.97 -0.52 -13.22
N GLY A 25 -1.73 -1.01 -13.29
CA GLY A 25 -0.84 -0.77 -14.42
C GLY A 25 -1.44 -1.25 -15.72
N ARG A 26 -1.94 -2.48 -15.78
CA ARG A 26 -2.62 -3.04 -16.95
C ARG A 26 -3.86 -2.26 -17.36
N ARG A 27 -4.67 -1.83 -16.38
CA ARG A 27 -5.90 -1.07 -16.65
C ARG A 27 -5.63 0.27 -17.34
N TYR A 28 -4.49 0.89 -17.03
CA TYR A 28 -4.13 2.21 -17.54
C TYR A 28 -2.94 2.19 -18.50
N SER A 29 -2.54 1.00 -18.97
CA SER A 29 -1.40 0.80 -19.86
C SER A 29 -0.10 1.47 -19.36
N ILE A 30 0.13 1.41 -18.05
CA ILE A 30 1.38 1.84 -17.42
C ILE A 30 2.33 0.65 -17.45
N GLU A 31 3.41 0.76 -18.22
CA GLU A 31 4.32 -0.35 -18.50
C GLU A 31 5.79 0.09 -18.42
N GLY A 32 6.69 -0.90 -18.33
CA GLY A 32 8.14 -0.70 -18.29
C GLY A 32 8.57 0.25 -17.18
N GLU A 33 9.49 1.16 -17.50
CA GLU A 33 10.06 2.10 -16.53
C GLU A 33 9.01 3.01 -15.85
N ALA A 34 7.92 3.33 -16.55
CA ALA A 34 6.82 4.11 -15.96
C ALA A 34 6.09 3.31 -14.88
N PHE A 35 5.94 1.99 -15.09
CA PHE A 35 5.38 1.09 -14.09
C PHE A 35 6.31 0.92 -12.89
N ASP A 36 7.62 0.77 -13.13
CA ASP A 36 8.61 0.68 -12.06
C ASP A 36 8.61 1.92 -11.18
N ARG A 37 8.57 3.12 -11.79
CA ARG A 37 8.45 4.39 -11.06
C ARG A 37 7.14 4.49 -10.29
N PHE A 38 6.04 4.04 -10.87
CA PHE A 38 4.74 3.99 -10.19
C PHE A 38 4.78 3.09 -8.96
N VAL A 39 5.30 1.86 -9.09
CA VAL A 39 5.41 0.91 -7.98
C VAL A 39 6.30 1.49 -6.88
N ALA A 40 7.45 2.05 -7.24
CA ALA A 40 8.37 2.65 -6.27
C ALA A 40 7.71 3.80 -5.50
N PHE A 41 7.01 4.69 -6.20
CA PHE A 41 6.38 5.85 -5.58
C PHE A 41 5.22 5.45 -4.67
N VAL A 42 4.32 4.58 -5.12
CA VAL A 42 3.17 4.17 -4.31
C VAL A 42 3.60 3.31 -3.13
N SER A 43 4.61 2.46 -3.28
CA SER A 43 5.17 1.68 -2.17
C SER A 43 5.75 2.59 -1.08
N ALA A 44 6.48 3.64 -1.46
CA ALA A 44 7.03 4.59 -0.48
C ALA A 44 5.93 5.30 0.33
N ILE A 45 4.82 5.67 -0.32
CA ILE A 45 3.66 6.26 0.36
C ILE A 45 2.98 5.24 1.28
N ASP A 46 2.86 3.99 0.83
CA ASP A 46 2.27 2.89 1.59
C ASP A 46 3.06 2.61 2.87
N ASP A 47 4.39 2.55 2.78
CA ASP A 47 5.29 2.34 3.91
C ASP A 47 5.14 3.44 4.97
N GLU A 48 5.19 4.70 4.56
CA GLU A 48 5.00 5.85 5.46
C GLU A 48 3.64 5.83 6.16
N TRP A 49 2.59 5.45 5.43
CA TRP A 49 1.26 5.31 6.01
C TRP A 49 1.18 4.18 7.04
N LEU A 50 1.82 3.04 6.79
CA LEU A 50 1.87 1.93 7.75
C LEU A 50 2.64 2.31 9.01
N ILE A 51 3.74 3.06 8.86
CA ILE A 51 4.50 3.63 9.99
C ILE A 51 3.60 4.56 10.79
N TYR A 52 2.93 5.52 10.13
CA TYR A 52 2.00 6.44 10.79
C TYR A 52 0.91 5.69 11.57
N LEU A 53 0.29 4.67 10.98
CA LEU A 53 -0.71 3.85 11.66
C LEU A 53 -0.14 3.06 12.84
N ALA A 54 1.08 2.55 12.72
CA ALA A 54 1.75 1.86 13.82
C ALA A 54 1.98 2.81 15.01
N GLU A 55 2.47 4.03 14.74
CA GLU A 55 2.64 5.06 15.78
C GLU A 55 1.30 5.46 16.41
N LYS A 56 0.25 5.66 15.60
CA LYS A 56 -1.09 5.95 16.12
C LYS A 56 -1.66 4.84 17.01
N ARG A 57 -1.40 3.58 16.70
CA ARG A 57 -1.81 2.45 17.55
C ARG A 57 -1.05 2.42 18.87
N LYS A 58 0.24 2.78 18.88
CA LYS A 58 1.02 2.93 20.13
C LYS A 58 0.46 4.04 21.01
N GLU A 59 0.11 5.19 20.42
CA GLU A 59 -0.51 6.32 21.15
C GLU A 59 -1.88 5.95 21.75
N ALA A 60 -2.64 5.07 21.10
CA ALA A 60 -3.97 4.65 21.52
C ALA A 60 -3.96 3.46 22.51
N ALA A 61 -2.81 2.81 22.72
CA ALA A 61 -2.66 1.75 23.71
C ALA A 61 -2.54 2.38 25.12
N PRO A 62 -3.40 2.00 26.09
CA PRO A 62 -3.39 2.55 27.45
C PRO A 62 -2.16 2.14 28.27
#